data_AF-A0A9D7RK09-F1
#
_entry.id   AF-A0A9D7RK09-F1
#
_cell.length_a   1.000
_cell.length_b   1.000
_cell.length_c   1.000
_cell.angle_alpha   90.00
_cell.angle_beta   90.00
_cell.angle_gamma   90.00
#
_symmetry.space_group_name_H-M   'P 1'
#
loop_
_entity.id
_entity.type
_entity.pdbx_description
1 polymer ?
#
loop_
_entity_poly.entity_id
_entity_poly.type
_entity_poly.pdbx_seq_one_letter_code
_entity_poly.pdbx_strand_id
1 'polypeptide(L)'
;MPKIKLPVFLPPAILLLVSMLYSLYDPADFLVQVRAANDWILYHFGWLFSGGTLVFLLLCVWIYFSPLAKVRIGGKNAQPILTRWQWFSITLCTTIAIGILFWATAEPLYHLHTPPGGIGVKANSPESARFAMSTMFLHWTFTPYSIYTVAGLMFAIAYYNLKQPFSLGSMLFPLIGERKPGAWSHAIDAICLYSLVAGMAASLGAGILTVAGGMERFFGLKDSPMLLLLIALVIVASFIISAITGLFNGIRILSNINTYAFFVLALFVLVFGPTRYLFQYGIEGMGDYASTFFPRSLSLKVDKSWADSWTVFYWANWLAWTPVTALFLGRVAIGYTVRDFIHYNLILPSLFRWFGWSFSAAVPFIWIL
;
A
#
# COMPACT_ATOMS: atom_id res chain seq x y z
N MET A 1 21.74 -24.99 -0.99
CA MET A 1 21.01 -23.94 -0.24
C MET A 1 21.50 -22.57 -0.70
N PRO A 2 20.63 -21.61 -1.02
CA PRO A 2 21.08 -20.25 -1.30
C PRO A 2 21.78 -19.67 -0.06
N LYS A 3 22.97 -19.09 -0.24
CA LYS A 3 23.74 -18.46 0.85
C LYS A 3 23.11 -17.11 1.21
N ILE A 4 22.88 -16.87 2.49
CA ILE A 4 22.42 -15.56 2.99
C ILE A 4 23.52 -14.52 2.75
N LYS A 5 23.17 -13.38 2.15
CA LYS A 5 24.09 -12.26 1.99
C LYS A 5 24.18 -11.49 3.31
N LEU A 6 25.16 -11.82 4.14
CA LEU A 6 25.36 -11.18 5.44
C LEU A 6 25.40 -9.63 5.39
N PRO A 7 26.04 -8.98 4.39
CA PRO A 7 26.04 -7.52 4.30
C PRO A 7 24.65 -6.90 4.08
N VAL A 8 23.69 -7.68 3.58
CA VAL A 8 22.30 -7.25 3.36
C VAL A 8 21.43 -7.59 4.58
N PHE A 9 21.71 -8.71 5.25
CA PHE A 9 20.89 -9.22 6.35
C PHE A 9 21.23 -8.61 7.71
N LEU A 10 22.51 -8.50 8.06
CA LEU A 10 22.93 -8.11 9.41
C LEU A 10 22.57 -6.66 9.77
N PRO A 11 22.84 -5.65 8.92
CA PRO A 11 22.52 -4.26 9.28
C PRO A 11 21.04 -4.02 9.65
N PRO A 12 20.05 -4.42 8.82
CA PRO A 12 18.65 -4.21 9.17
C PRO A 12 18.23 -5.06 10.38
N ALA A 13 18.72 -6.29 10.51
CA ALA A 13 18.39 -7.16 11.65
C ALA A 13 18.87 -6.55 12.98
N ILE A 14 20.11 -6.06 13.03
CA ILE A 14 20.67 -5.40 14.21
C ILE A 14 19.85 -4.15 14.54
N LEU A 15 19.58 -3.30 13.55
CA LEU A 15 18.82 -2.07 13.76
C LEU A 15 17.41 -2.34 14.28
N LEU A 16 16.71 -3.34 13.73
CA LEU A 16 15.38 -3.75 14.19
C LEU A 16 15.41 -4.31 15.62
N LEU A 17 16.40 -5.16 15.94
CA LEU A 17 16.56 -5.71 17.29
C LEU A 17 16.85 -4.62 18.32
N VAL A 18 17.76 -3.68 18.00
CA VAL A 18 18.07 -2.55 18.87
C VAL A 18 16.83 -1.66 19.05
N SER A 19 16.10 -1.35 17.97
CA SER A 19 14.87 -0.55 18.05
C SER A 19 13.81 -1.23 18.92
N MET A 20 13.64 -2.54 18.77
CA MET A 20 12.72 -3.34 19.59
C MET A 20 13.12 -3.30 21.07
N LEU A 21 14.39 -3.59 21.38
CA LEU A 21 14.90 -3.58 22.76
C LEU A 21 14.78 -2.19 23.40
N TYR A 22 15.07 -1.12 22.66
CA TYR A 22 14.90 0.24 23.12
C TYR A 22 13.42 0.56 23.42
N SER A 23 12.50 0.16 22.53
CA SER A 23 11.05 0.34 22.77
C SER A 23 10.52 -0.41 24.00
N LEU A 24 11.18 -1.51 24.40
CA LEU A 24 10.84 -2.28 25.60
C LEU A 24 11.46 -1.70 26.87
N TYR A 25 12.63 -1.06 26.75
CA TYR A 25 13.36 -0.46 27.87
C TYR A 25 12.73 0.86 28.30
N ASP A 26 12.48 1.76 27.36
CA ASP A 26 11.80 3.05 27.61
C ASP A 26 10.82 3.36 26.47
N PRO A 27 9.57 2.86 26.57
CA PRO A 27 8.55 3.08 25.54
C PRO A 27 8.22 4.56 25.32
N ALA A 28 8.28 5.39 26.37
CA ALA A 28 7.90 6.79 26.31
C ALA A 28 8.93 7.60 25.53
N ASP A 29 10.21 7.46 25.89
CA ASP A 29 11.30 8.11 25.17
C ASP A 29 11.42 7.59 23.74
N PHE A 30 11.31 6.27 23.52
CA PHE A 30 11.30 5.70 22.16
C PHE A 30 10.25 6.36 21.26
N LEU A 31 9.02 6.56 21.76
CA LEU A 31 7.96 7.22 21.00
C LEU A 31 8.29 8.70 20.73
N VAL A 32 8.91 9.41 21.67
CA VAL A 32 9.36 10.79 21.45
C VAL A 32 10.41 10.86 20.35
N GLN A 33 11.42 9.99 20.39
CA GLN A 33 12.49 9.98 19.38
C GLN A 33 11.97 9.60 17.98
N VAL A 34 11.12 8.58 17.89
CA VAL A 34 10.53 8.17 16.60
C VAL A 34 9.62 9.26 16.04
N ARG A 35 8.83 9.94 16.88
CA ARG A 35 8.00 11.08 16.44
C ARG A 35 8.87 12.25 15.98
N ALA A 36 9.92 12.61 16.72
CA ALA A 36 10.83 13.67 16.33
C ALA A 36 11.51 13.37 14.98
N ALA A 37 11.95 12.13 14.76
CA ALA A 37 12.51 11.70 13.49
C ALA A 37 11.47 11.78 12.35
N ASN A 38 10.24 11.32 12.59
CA ASN A 38 9.14 11.42 11.63
C ASN A 38 8.84 12.88 11.27
N ASP A 39 8.67 13.74 12.26
CA ASP A 39 8.31 15.15 12.05
C ASP A 39 9.43 15.89 11.31
N TRP A 40 10.70 15.58 11.60
CA TRP A 40 11.84 16.08 10.84
C TRP A 40 11.78 15.67 9.37
N ILE A 41 11.48 14.40 9.08
CA ILE A 41 11.34 13.90 7.70
C ILE A 41 10.18 14.62 7.00
N LEU A 42 9.01 14.71 7.63
CA LEU A 42 7.83 15.34 7.03
C LEU A 42 8.03 16.84 6.80
N TYR A 43 8.72 17.52 7.72
CA TYR A 43 9.04 18.94 7.59
C TYR A 43 9.96 19.22 6.39
N HIS A 44 11.04 18.45 6.23
CA HIS A 44 12.04 18.69 5.18
C HIS A 44 11.67 18.06 3.82
N PHE A 45 11.00 16.91 3.83
CA PHE A 45 10.79 16.08 2.64
C PHE A 45 9.32 15.87 2.28
N GLY A 46 8.35 16.42 3.02
CA GLY A 46 6.91 16.26 2.72
C GLY A 46 6.52 16.68 1.30
N TRP A 47 7.17 17.71 0.76
CA TRP A 47 7.00 18.15 -0.63
C TRP A 47 7.51 17.12 -1.64
N LEU A 48 8.58 16.38 -1.31
CA LEU A 48 9.15 15.35 -2.17
C LEU A 48 8.22 14.14 -2.27
N PHE A 49 7.58 13.77 -1.16
CA PHE A 49 6.53 12.73 -1.17
C PHE A 49 5.35 13.14 -2.06
N SER A 50 4.79 14.33 -1.86
CA SER A 50 3.61 14.79 -2.61
C SER A 50 3.91 15.04 -4.09
N GLY A 51 4.99 15.76 -4.39
CA GLY A 51 5.41 16.03 -5.76
C GLY A 51 5.90 14.78 -6.48
N GLY A 52 6.66 13.91 -5.80
CA GLY A 52 7.20 12.68 -6.37
C GLY A 52 6.12 11.68 -6.76
N THR A 53 5.10 11.47 -5.92
CA THR A 53 4.00 10.55 -6.25
C THR A 53 3.12 11.09 -7.37
N LEU A 54 2.90 12.41 -7.45
CA LEU A 54 2.26 13.03 -8.60
C LEU A 54 3.07 12.82 -9.88
N VAL A 55 4.39 13.00 -9.83
CA VAL A 55 5.29 12.75 -10.97
C VAL A 55 5.23 11.30 -11.40
N PHE A 56 5.17 10.32 -10.48
CA PHE A 56 5.02 8.92 -10.84
C PHE A 56 3.72 8.63 -11.60
N LEU A 57 2.60 9.23 -11.19
CA LEU A 57 1.35 9.08 -11.91
C LEU A 57 1.43 9.69 -13.32
N LEU A 58 1.93 10.92 -13.42
CA LEU A 58 2.12 11.60 -14.71
C LEU A 58 3.08 10.82 -15.62
N LEU A 59 4.13 10.21 -15.05
CA LEU A 59 5.06 9.36 -15.76
C LEU A 59 4.36 8.11 -16.30
N CYS A 60 3.52 7.43 -15.51
CA CYS A 60 2.72 6.30 -16.00
C CYS A 60 1.82 6.72 -17.17
N VAL A 61 1.14 7.87 -17.07
CA VAL A 61 0.29 8.40 -18.15
C VAL A 61 1.12 8.67 -19.40
N TRP A 62 2.26 9.35 -19.27
CA TRP A 62 3.14 9.63 -20.40
C TRP A 62 3.68 8.34 -21.04
N ILE A 63 4.16 7.37 -20.25
CA ILE A 63 4.66 6.09 -20.74
C ILE A 63 3.56 5.35 -21.52
N TYR A 64 2.32 5.35 -21.00
CA TYR A 64 1.18 4.65 -21.61
C TYR A 64 0.90 5.09 -23.06
N PHE A 65 1.02 6.38 -23.34
CA PHE A 65 0.82 6.94 -24.68
C PHE A 65 2.09 6.99 -25.54
N SER A 66 3.28 6.85 -24.92
CA SER A 66 4.55 6.86 -25.64
C SER A 66 4.82 5.58 -26.43
N PRO A 67 5.81 5.57 -27.36
CA PRO A 67 6.27 4.36 -28.03
C PRO A 67 6.78 3.27 -27.08
N LEU A 68 7.23 3.64 -25.87
CA LEU A 68 7.69 2.69 -24.85
C LEU A 68 6.59 1.71 -24.43
N ALA A 69 5.32 2.12 -24.52
CA ALA A 69 4.17 1.27 -24.22
C ALA A 69 4.15 -0.04 -25.03
N LYS A 70 4.77 -0.06 -26.21
CA LYS A 70 4.82 -1.21 -27.12
C LYS A 70 5.96 -2.19 -26.81
N VAL A 71 6.89 -1.82 -25.94
CA VAL A 71 8.03 -2.69 -25.57
C VAL A 71 7.50 -3.94 -24.88
N ARG A 72 7.92 -5.12 -25.35
CA ARG A 72 7.62 -6.40 -24.71
C ARG A 72 8.67 -6.71 -23.64
N ILE A 73 8.19 -6.97 -22.42
CA ILE A 73 9.00 -7.34 -21.27
C ILE A 73 9.56 -8.75 -21.50
N GLY A 74 10.88 -8.91 -21.49
CA GLY A 74 11.57 -10.15 -21.84
C GLY A 74 11.90 -10.33 -23.32
N GLY A 75 11.56 -9.35 -24.17
CA GLY A 75 11.88 -9.37 -25.60
C GLY A 75 10.80 -10.01 -26.46
N LYS A 76 11.03 -10.02 -27.79
CA LYS A 76 10.00 -10.36 -28.80
C LYS A 76 9.37 -11.75 -28.59
N ASN A 77 10.18 -12.72 -28.18
CA ASN A 77 9.78 -14.13 -28.04
C ASN A 77 9.35 -14.52 -26.63
N ALA A 78 9.35 -13.57 -25.68
CA ALA A 78 8.91 -13.86 -24.31
C ALA A 78 7.43 -14.23 -24.28
N GLN A 79 7.10 -15.26 -23.51
CA GLN A 79 5.73 -15.76 -23.33
C GLN A 79 5.24 -15.46 -21.91
N PRO A 80 3.96 -15.11 -21.74
CA PRO A 80 3.35 -14.94 -20.43
C PRO A 80 3.44 -16.20 -19.56
N ILE A 81 3.83 -16.03 -18.30
CA ILE A 81 3.75 -17.11 -17.29
C ILE A 81 2.40 -17.15 -16.56
N LEU A 82 1.62 -16.06 -16.66
CA LEU A 82 0.27 -15.95 -16.12
C LEU A 82 -0.69 -15.52 -17.23
N THR A 83 -1.92 -16.00 -17.19
CA THR A 83 -3.01 -15.40 -17.97
C THR A 83 -3.35 -13.99 -17.45
N ARG A 84 -3.99 -13.17 -18.27
CA ARG A 84 -4.43 -11.81 -17.91
C ARG A 84 -5.30 -11.79 -16.65
N TRP A 85 -6.20 -12.77 -16.51
CA TRP A 85 -7.06 -12.91 -15.32
C TRP A 85 -6.25 -13.28 -14.07
N GLN A 86 -5.36 -14.27 -14.19
CA GLN A 86 -4.48 -14.65 -13.07
C GLN A 86 -3.60 -13.49 -12.62
N TRP A 87 -3.07 -12.70 -13.56
CA TRP A 87 -2.28 -11.51 -13.24
C TRP A 87 -3.12 -10.47 -12.49
N PHE A 88 -4.30 -10.12 -12.99
CA PHE A 88 -5.20 -9.19 -12.30
C PHE A 88 -5.52 -9.64 -10.87
N SER A 89 -5.93 -10.89 -10.69
CA SER A 89 -6.26 -11.44 -9.36
C SER A 89 -5.05 -11.43 -8.43
N ILE A 90 -3.87 -11.82 -8.92
CA ILE A 90 -2.63 -11.80 -8.15
C ILE A 90 -2.25 -10.37 -7.75
N THR A 91 -2.32 -9.40 -8.66
CA THR A 91 -2.02 -8.01 -8.35
C THR A 91 -2.95 -7.46 -7.28
N LEU A 92 -4.26 -7.76 -7.37
CA LEU A 92 -5.21 -7.38 -6.31
C LEU A 92 -4.82 -8.02 -4.97
N CYS A 93 -4.64 -9.34 -4.91
CA CYS A 93 -4.32 -10.01 -3.65
C CYS A 93 -2.99 -9.57 -3.04
N THR A 94 -1.99 -9.24 -3.85
CA THR A 94 -0.67 -8.82 -3.36
C THR A 94 -0.64 -7.35 -2.95
N THR A 95 -1.46 -6.49 -3.56
CA THR A 95 -1.54 -5.08 -3.18
C THR A 95 -2.56 -4.81 -2.06
N ILE A 96 -3.43 -5.78 -1.76
CA ILE A 96 -4.41 -5.68 -0.68
C ILE A 96 -3.84 -6.27 0.62
N ALA A 97 -3.28 -5.40 1.48
CA ALA A 97 -2.80 -5.76 2.82
C ALA A 97 -3.89 -5.62 3.90
N ILE A 98 -3.69 -6.23 5.06
CA ILE A 98 -4.61 -6.16 6.22
C ILE A 98 -4.91 -4.72 6.68
N GLY A 99 -3.95 -3.81 6.54
CA GLY A 99 -4.12 -2.40 6.90
C GLY A 99 -5.24 -1.71 6.11
N ILE A 100 -5.61 -2.24 4.94
CA ILE A 100 -6.73 -1.72 4.17
C ILE A 100 -8.05 -1.92 4.89
N LEU A 101 -8.30 -3.05 5.55
CA LEU A 101 -9.58 -3.26 6.24
C LEU A 101 -9.77 -2.27 7.40
N PHE A 102 -8.67 -1.97 8.09
CA PHE A 102 -8.65 -0.96 9.16
C PHE A 102 -8.90 0.44 8.60
N TRP A 103 -8.03 0.90 7.70
CA TRP A 103 -8.11 2.26 7.15
C TRP A 103 -9.33 2.48 6.26
N ALA A 104 -9.87 1.40 5.69
CA ALA A 104 -11.10 1.45 4.90
C ALA A 104 -12.29 2.02 5.61
N THR A 105 -12.34 1.80 6.90
CA THR A 105 -13.44 2.20 7.76
C THR A 105 -13.03 3.43 8.57
N ALA A 106 -11.80 3.43 9.08
CA ALA A 106 -11.30 4.48 9.97
C ALA A 106 -11.07 5.83 9.27
N GLU A 107 -10.45 5.83 8.08
CA GLU A 107 -10.13 7.07 7.36
C GLU A 107 -11.38 7.87 6.93
N PRO A 108 -12.39 7.29 6.26
CA PRO A 108 -13.55 8.06 5.84
C PRO A 108 -14.36 8.59 7.03
N LEU A 109 -14.44 7.82 8.13
CA LEU A 109 -15.02 8.27 9.39
C LEU A 109 -14.25 9.44 9.99
N TYR A 110 -12.93 9.35 10.01
CA TYR A 110 -12.11 10.43 10.53
C TYR A 110 -12.35 11.72 9.74
N HIS A 111 -12.37 11.64 8.41
CA HIS A 111 -12.60 12.80 7.56
C HIS A 111 -14.05 13.32 7.60
N LEU A 112 -15.02 12.48 7.93
CA LEU A 112 -16.41 12.89 8.19
C LEU A 112 -16.50 13.78 9.42
N HIS A 113 -15.88 13.34 10.53
CA HIS A 113 -15.96 13.95 11.84
C HIS A 113 -14.97 15.09 12.06
N THR A 114 -13.80 14.99 11.43
CA THR A 114 -12.67 15.89 11.61
C THR A 114 -12.09 16.25 10.23
N PRO A 115 -12.87 16.92 9.36
CA PRO A 115 -12.35 17.42 8.10
C PRO A 115 -11.19 18.42 8.37
N PRO A 116 -10.22 18.55 7.45
CA PRO A 116 -9.08 19.44 7.66
C PRO A 116 -9.51 20.89 7.88
N GLY A 117 -8.67 21.60 8.62
CA GLY A 117 -8.80 23.04 8.77
C GLY A 117 -8.55 23.75 7.44
N GLY A 118 -9.12 24.94 7.28
CA GLY A 118 -8.83 25.81 6.14
C GLY A 118 -9.62 25.51 4.85
N ILE A 119 -10.34 24.39 4.75
CA ILE A 119 -11.20 24.08 3.58
C ILE A 119 -12.66 24.53 3.74
N GLY A 120 -13.05 25.09 4.89
CA GLY A 120 -14.42 25.60 5.12
C GLY A 120 -15.50 24.52 5.21
N VAL A 121 -15.12 23.26 5.43
CA VAL A 121 -16.02 22.11 5.53
C VAL A 121 -16.41 21.87 6.99
N LYS A 122 -17.71 21.73 7.27
CA LYS A 122 -18.23 21.42 8.60
C LYS A 122 -18.17 19.91 8.87
N ALA A 123 -17.83 19.52 10.09
CA ALA A 123 -17.93 18.13 10.53
C ALA A 123 -19.36 17.60 10.39
N ASN A 124 -19.49 16.29 10.10
CA ASN A 124 -20.78 15.59 9.94
C ASN A 124 -21.74 16.24 8.92
N SER A 125 -21.20 16.80 7.84
CA SER A 125 -21.98 17.43 6.78
C SER A 125 -21.90 16.62 5.48
N PRO A 126 -22.83 16.81 4.53
CA PRO A 126 -22.68 16.26 3.18
C PRO A 126 -21.35 16.65 2.53
N GLU A 127 -20.85 17.86 2.80
CA GLU A 127 -19.55 18.33 2.32
C GLU A 127 -18.39 17.52 2.92
N SER A 128 -18.42 17.17 4.21
CA SER A 128 -17.36 16.34 4.81
C SER A 128 -17.44 14.88 4.35
N ALA A 129 -18.64 14.36 4.08
CA ALA A 129 -18.79 13.05 3.45
C ALA A 129 -18.22 13.00 2.03
N ARG A 130 -18.49 14.02 1.20
CA ARG A 130 -17.86 14.16 -0.13
C ARG A 130 -16.34 14.27 -0.04
N PHE A 131 -15.85 15.12 0.87
CA PHE A 131 -14.41 15.29 1.09
C PHE A 131 -13.76 13.96 1.47
N ALA A 132 -14.35 13.23 2.42
CA ALA A 132 -13.86 11.95 2.89
C ALA A 132 -13.74 10.93 1.74
N MET A 133 -14.78 10.79 0.91
CA MET A 133 -14.75 9.89 -0.25
C MET A 133 -13.73 10.30 -1.30
N SER A 134 -13.64 11.59 -1.60
CA SER A 134 -12.64 12.11 -2.54
C SER A 134 -11.20 11.88 -2.06
N THR A 135 -10.95 12.03 -0.76
CA THR A 135 -9.66 11.74 -0.13
C THR A 135 -9.35 10.24 -0.16
N MET A 136 -10.34 9.37 0.06
CA MET A 136 -10.17 7.92 -0.12
C MET A 136 -9.73 7.57 -1.54
N PHE A 137 -10.30 8.24 -2.55
CA PHE A 137 -9.88 8.02 -3.94
C PHE A 137 -8.44 8.48 -4.18
N LEU A 138 -8.03 9.60 -3.60
CA LEU A 138 -6.63 10.03 -3.67
C LEU A 138 -5.69 8.98 -3.06
N HIS A 139 -5.93 8.56 -1.82
CA HIS A 139 -4.99 7.73 -1.07
C HIS A 139 -4.97 6.25 -1.45
N TRP A 140 -5.98 5.76 -2.19
CA TRP A 140 -6.15 4.31 -2.44
C TRP A 140 -6.46 3.91 -3.89
N THR A 141 -6.35 4.84 -4.86
CA THR A 141 -6.55 4.55 -6.29
C THR A 141 -5.32 4.91 -7.13
N PHE A 142 -5.42 5.79 -8.12
CA PHE A 142 -4.39 5.94 -9.16
C PHE A 142 -3.01 6.34 -8.63
N THR A 143 -2.94 7.34 -7.76
CA THR A 143 -1.66 7.85 -7.24
C THR A 143 -0.82 6.78 -6.54
N PRO A 144 -1.31 6.02 -5.55
CA PRO A 144 -0.50 4.98 -4.91
C PRO A 144 -0.12 3.83 -5.84
N TYR A 145 -1.04 3.37 -6.71
CA TYR A 145 -0.71 2.30 -7.67
C TYR A 145 0.35 2.74 -8.69
N SER A 146 0.50 4.04 -8.95
CA SER A 146 1.57 4.55 -9.82
C SER A 146 2.95 4.34 -9.22
N ILE A 147 3.09 4.44 -7.89
CA ILE A 147 4.35 4.23 -7.17
C ILE A 147 4.86 2.80 -7.46
N TYR A 148 3.98 1.82 -7.27
CA TYR A 148 4.29 0.42 -7.56
C TYR A 148 4.47 0.13 -9.04
N THR A 149 3.70 0.79 -9.90
CA THR A 149 3.78 0.59 -11.35
C THR A 149 5.12 1.07 -11.89
N VAL A 150 5.59 2.26 -11.50
CA VAL A 150 6.89 2.78 -11.91
C VAL A 150 8.01 1.85 -11.46
N ALA A 151 8.07 1.52 -10.17
CA ALA A 151 9.14 0.69 -9.63
C ALA A 151 9.11 -0.74 -10.20
N GLY A 152 7.94 -1.35 -10.29
CA GLY A 152 7.77 -2.70 -10.87
C GLY A 152 8.15 -2.75 -12.35
N LEU A 153 7.83 -1.70 -13.12
CA LEU A 153 8.23 -1.60 -14.51
C LEU A 153 9.75 -1.42 -14.65
N MET A 154 10.36 -0.57 -13.83
CA MET A 154 11.81 -0.41 -13.79
C MET A 154 12.51 -1.74 -13.50
N PHE A 155 12.03 -2.47 -12.49
CA PHE A 155 12.55 -3.80 -12.16
C PHE A 155 12.35 -4.78 -13.32
N ALA A 156 11.16 -4.84 -13.91
CA ALA A 156 10.86 -5.77 -15.01
C ALA A 156 11.79 -5.54 -16.21
N ILE A 157 12.00 -4.28 -16.62
CA ILE A 157 12.88 -3.95 -17.74
C ILE A 157 14.34 -4.24 -17.40
N ALA A 158 14.80 -3.87 -16.20
CA ALA A 158 16.17 -4.16 -15.77
C ALA A 158 16.46 -5.67 -15.75
N TYR A 159 15.58 -6.45 -15.13
CA TYR A 159 15.75 -7.88 -14.99
C TYR A 159 15.62 -8.61 -16.34
N TYR A 160 14.54 -8.36 -17.09
CA TYR A 160 14.22 -9.13 -18.29
C TYR A 160 14.87 -8.60 -19.57
N ASN A 161 14.79 -7.29 -19.83
CA ASN A 161 15.27 -6.71 -21.08
C ASN A 161 16.77 -6.38 -21.00
N LEU A 162 17.24 -5.89 -19.85
CA LEU A 162 18.65 -5.54 -19.63
C LEU A 162 19.46 -6.69 -19.01
N LYS A 163 18.83 -7.85 -18.76
CA LYS A 163 19.45 -9.09 -18.26
C LYS A 163 20.24 -8.88 -16.97
N GLN A 164 19.77 -7.99 -16.10
CA GLN A 164 20.38 -7.74 -14.80
C GLN A 164 20.02 -8.81 -13.77
N PRO A 165 20.78 -8.94 -12.67
CA PRO A 165 20.42 -9.85 -11.58
C PRO A 165 19.05 -9.55 -10.95
N PHE A 166 18.48 -10.54 -10.26
CA PHE A 166 17.25 -10.36 -9.48
C PHE A 166 17.56 -9.58 -8.18
N SER A 167 17.68 -8.25 -8.28
CA SER A 167 17.96 -7.34 -7.16
C SER A 167 17.29 -6.00 -7.41
N LEU A 168 16.94 -5.29 -6.34
CA LEU A 168 16.39 -3.93 -6.44
C LEU A 168 17.44 -2.93 -6.92
N GLY A 169 18.71 -3.13 -6.54
CA GLY A 169 19.82 -2.33 -7.05
C GLY A 169 19.91 -2.34 -8.58
N SER A 170 19.49 -3.42 -9.23
CA SER A 170 19.49 -3.52 -10.70
C SER A 170 18.64 -2.47 -11.41
N MET A 171 17.67 -1.86 -10.72
CA MET A 171 16.89 -0.74 -11.27
C MET A 171 17.75 0.51 -11.55
N LEU A 172 18.89 0.66 -10.86
CA LEU A 172 19.82 1.78 -11.06
C LEU A 172 20.89 1.50 -12.13
N PHE A 173 20.87 0.31 -12.75
CA PHE A 173 21.81 -0.06 -13.81
C PHE A 173 21.92 0.98 -14.94
N PRO A 174 20.83 1.61 -15.45
CA PRO A 174 20.93 2.63 -16.48
C PRO A 174 21.73 3.88 -16.08
N LEU A 175 21.83 4.18 -14.79
CA LEU A 175 22.57 5.33 -14.27
C LEU A 175 24.01 4.98 -13.92
N ILE A 176 24.24 3.79 -13.37
CA ILE A 176 25.53 3.36 -12.81
C ILE A 176 26.37 2.60 -13.85
N GLY A 177 25.75 1.96 -14.84
CA GLY A 177 26.41 1.22 -15.93
C GLY A 177 27.04 -0.12 -15.53
N GLU A 178 27.17 -0.41 -14.23
CA GLU A 178 27.78 -1.64 -13.72
C GLU A 178 26.81 -2.81 -13.70
N ARG A 179 27.13 -3.89 -14.43
CA ARG A 179 26.30 -5.11 -14.48
C ARG A 179 26.33 -5.96 -13.20
N LYS A 180 27.31 -5.71 -12.32
CA LYS A 180 27.47 -6.48 -11.07
C LYS A 180 27.08 -5.59 -9.89
N PRO A 181 26.26 -6.09 -8.96
CA PRO A 181 25.91 -5.34 -7.76
C PRO A 181 27.17 -5.12 -6.91
N GLY A 182 27.58 -3.86 -6.79
CA GLY A 182 28.64 -3.42 -5.87
C GLY A 182 28.12 -3.18 -4.46
N ALA A 183 28.97 -2.61 -3.59
CA ALA A 183 28.62 -2.31 -2.19
C ALA A 183 27.36 -1.42 -2.06
N TRP A 184 27.15 -0.48 -2.99
CA TRP A 184 25.96 0.37 -3.03
C TRP A 184 24.67 -0.43 -3.23
N SER A 185 24.70 -1.51 -4.03
CA SER A 185 23.53 -2.36 -4.25
C SER A 185 23.18 -3.16 -3.00
N HIS A 186 24.19 -3.54 -2.19
CA HIS A 186 23.94 -4.18 -0.90
C HIS A 186 23.35 -3.21 0.12
N ALA A 187 23.77 -1.95 0.12
CA ALA A 187 23.17 -0.90 0.95
C ALA A 187 21.69 -0.67 0.60
N ILE A 188 21.36 -0.58 -0.69
CA ILE A 188 19.96 -0.46 -1.14
C ILE A 188 19.15 -1.69 -0.74
N ASP A 189 19.65 -2.90 -1.01
CA ASP A 189 18.95 -4.13 -0.64
C ASP A 189 18.74 -4.19 0.90
N ALA A 190 19.69 -3.70 1.71
CA ALA A 190 19.57 -3.64 3.18
C ALA A 190 18.51 -2.64 3.65
N ILE A 191 18.47 -1.42 3.09
CA ILE A 191 17.44 -0.41 3.37
C ILE A 191 16.05 -0.93 2.99
N CYS A 192 15.95 -1.60 1.83
CA CYS A 192 14.73 -2.22 1.36
C CYS A 192 14.26 -3.34 2.30
N LEU A 193 15.18 -4.18 2.79
CA LEU A 193 14.87 -5.22 3.77
C LEU A 193 14.40 -4.65 5.11
N TYR A 194 15.05 -3.58 5.61
CA TYR A 194 14.59 -2.87 6.81
C TYR A 194 13.16 -2.35 6.63
N SER A 195 12.93 -1.61 5.55
CA SER A 195 11.63 -0.99 5.24
C SER A 195 10.51 -2.02 5.11
N LEU A 196 10.82 -3.18 4.50
CA LEU A 196 9.89 -4.30 4.40
C LEU A 196 9.47 -4.82 5.78
N VAL A 197 10.43 -5.11 6.67
CA VAL A 197 10.11 -5.67 7.99
C VAL A 197 9.34 -4.66 8.83
N ALA A 198 9.73 -3.38 8.81
CA ALA A 198 8.99 -2.31 9.49
C ALA A 198 7.56 -2.16 8.94
N GLY A 199 7.36 -2.17 7.62
CA GLY A 199 6.04 -2.11 6.99
C GLY A 199 5.16 -3.32 7.33
N MET A 200 5.74 -4.53 7.35
CA MET A 200 5.03 -5.74 7.78
C MET A 200 4.63 -5.66 9.25
N ALA A 201 5.49 -5.14 10.13
CA ALA A 201 5.19 -4.96 11.55
C ALA A 201 4.02 -3.97 11.76
N ALA A 202 4.01 -2.84 11.04
CA ALA A 202 2.90 -1.88 11.08
C ALA A 202 1.57 -2.50 10.62
N SER A 203 1.58 -3.28 9.54
CA SER A 203 0.40 -3.99 9.05
C SER A 203 -0.08 -5.06 10.03
N LEU A 204 0.82 -5.85 10.61
CA LEU A 204 0.50 -6.84 11.64
C LEU A 204 -0.14 -6.16 12.87
N GLY A 205 0.40 -5.01 13.30
CA GLY A 205 -0.16 -4.20 14.38
C GLY A 205 -1.59 -3.76 14.11
N ALA A 206 -1.87 -3.22 12.92
CA ALA A 206 -3.24 -2.85 12.52
C ALA A 206 -4.18 -4.08 12.53
N GLY A 207 -3.69 -5.24 12.12
CA GLY A 207 -4.43 -6.51 12.19
C GLY A 207 -4.78 -6.91 13.63
N ILE A 208 -3.80 -6.84 14.54
CA ILE A 208 -4.00 -7.13 15.96
C ILE A 208 -5.05 -6.20 16.56
N LEU A 209 -4.94 -4.89 16.31
CA LEU A 209 -5.90 -3.89 16.79
C LEU A 209 -7.32 -4.12 16.24
N THR A 210 -7.43 -4.52 14.96
CA THR A 210 -8.72 -4.83 14.34
C THR A 210 -9.39 -6.03 15.02
N VAL A 211 -8.63 -7.09 15.29
CA VAL A 211 -9.14 -8.27 16.00
C VAL A 211 -9.50 -7.89 17.44
N ALA A 212 -8.65 -7.15 18.15
CA ALA A 212 -8.91 -6.72 19.52
C ALA A 212 -10.20 -5.89 19.62
N GLY A 213 -10.41 -4.91 18.73
CA GLY A 213 -11.65 -4.13 18.68
C GLY A 213 -12.89 -4.97 18.39
N GLY A 214 -12.76 -6.01 17.54
CA GLY A 214 -13.81 -7.00 17.35
C GLY A 214 -14.10 -7.81 18.61
N MET A 215 -13.05 -8.25 19.33
CA MET A 215 -13.19 -9.00 20.58
C MET A 215 -13.89 -8.18 21.66
N GLU A 216 -13.56 -6.89 21.77
CA GLU A 216 -14.23 -5.97 22.68
C GLU A 216 -15.71 -5.81 22.31
N ARG A 217 -16.00 -5.58 21.02
CA ARG A 217 -17.37 -5.34 20.55
C ARG A 217 -18.31 -6.54 20.75
N PHE A 218 -17.84 -7.76 20.48
CA PHE A 218 -18.70 -8.96 20.48
C PHE A 218 -18.61 -9.77 21.76
N PHE A 219 -17.49 -9.74 22.47
CA PHE A 219 -17.26 -10.55 23.67
C PHE A 219 -17.00 -9.71 24.93
N GLY A 220 -16.97 -8.37 24.83
CA GLY A 220 -16.71 -7.48 25.96
C GLY A 220 -15.28 -7.56 26.50
N LEU A 221 -14.35 -8.18 25.76
CA LEU A 221 -12.95 -8.30 26.15
C LEU A 221 -12.22 -6.99 25.88
N LYS A 222 -12.02 -6.19 26.93
CA LYS A 222 -11.32 -4.90 26.84
C LYS A 222 -9.89 -5.07 26.34
N ASP A 223 -9.42 -4.06 25.61
CA ASP A 223 -8.03 -3.98 25.18
C ASP A 223 -7.07 -4.05 26.38
N SER A 224 -6.05 -4.90 26.25
CA SER A 224 -4.99 -5.06 27.23
C SER A 224 -3.73 -5.60 26.56
N PRO A 225 -2.51 -5.30 27.08
CA PRO A 225 -1.28 -5.85 26.52
C PRO A 225 -1.28 -7.38 26.40
N MET A 226 -1.95 -8.07 27.33
CA MET A 226 -2.10 -9.53 27.30
C MET A 226 -2.98 -9.99 26.13
N LEU A 227 -4.12 -9.33 25.90
CA LEU A 227 -5.01 -9.65 24.77
C LEU A 227 -4.29 -9.43 23.43
N LEU A 228 -3.59 -8.30 23.29
CA LEU A 228 -2.81 -7.99 22.08
C LEU A 228 -1.70 -9.03 21.84
N LEU A 229 -1.00 -9.44 22.90
CA LEU A 229 0.02 -10.50 22.81
C LEU A 229 -0.58 -11.83 22.37
N LEU A 230 -1.72 -12.25 22.94
CA LEU A 230 -2.38 -13.51 22.58
C LEU A 230 -2.83 -13.50 21.12
N ILE A 231 -3.44 -12.41 20.67
CA ILE A 231 -3.83 -12.23 19.26
C ILE A 231 -2.59 -12.30 18.36
N ALA A 232 -1.51 -11.60 18.72
CA ALA A 232 -0.26 -11.62 17.97
C ALA A 232 0.32 -13.04 17.85
N LEU A 233 0.37 -13.79 18.96
CA LEU A 233 0.87 -15.16 19.00
C LEU A 233 0.03 -16.09 18.10
N VAL A 234 -1.30 -15.96 18.12
CA VAL A 234 -2.18 -16.76 17.26
C VAL A 234 -1.95 -16.46 15.78
N ILE A 235 -1.82 -15.18 15.41
CA ILE A 235 -1.54 -14.78 14.02
C ILE A 235 -0.18 -15.30 13.57
N VAL A 236 0.87 -15.11 14.38
CA VAL A 236 2.23 -15.56 14.07
C VAL A 236 2.32 -17.09 14.00
N ALA A 237 1.70 -17.81 14.94
CA ALA A 237 1.65 -19.27 14.92
C ALA A 237 0.94 -19.79 13.66
N SER A 238 -0.19 -19.18 13.29
CA SER A 238 -0.92 -19.53 12.06
C SER A 238 -0.07 -19.32 10.80
N PHE A 239 0.68 -18.22 10.75
CA PHE A 239 1.64 -17.95 9.67
C PHE A 239 2.77 -18.98 9.62
N ILE A 240 3.39 -19.29 10.76
CA ILE A 240 4.48 -20.29 10.84
C ILE A 240 3.98 -21.67 10.41
N ILE A 241 2.81 -22.11 10.90
CA ILE A 241 2.20 -23.37 10.50
C ILE A 241 1.96 -23.39 8.98
N SER A 242 1.41 -22.30 8.42
CA SER A 242 1.21 -22.18 6.96
C SER A 242 2.52 -22.20 6.16
N ALA A 243 3.61 -21.65 6.71
CA ALA A 243 4.92 -21.65 6.06
C ALA A 243 5.54 -23.06 6.06
N ILE A 244 5.44 -23.79 7.18
CA ILE A 244 6.03 -25.13 7.36
C ILE A 244 5.24 -26.20 6.59
N THR A 245 3.91 -26.12 6.55
CA THR A 245 3.02 -27.10 5.89
C THR A 245 3.08 -27.08 4.36
N GLY A 246 3.91 -26.23 3.77
CA GLY A 246 4.10 -26.09 2.33
C GLY A 246 3.48 -24.80 1.82
N LEU A 247 4.33 -23.80 1.62
CA LEU A 247 4.03 -22.43 1.20
C LEU A 247 3.02 -22.35 0.03
N PHE A 248 3.05 -23.30 -0.91
CA PHE A 248 2.24 -23.23 -2.13
C PHE A 248 0.77 -23.65 -1.97
N ASN A 249 0.44 -24.57 -1.06
CA ASN A 249 -0.94 -25.02 -0.86
C ASN A 249 -1.67 -24.19 0.20
N GLY A 250 -1.00 -23.90 1.33
CA GLY A 250 -1.58 -23.10 2.41
C GLY A 250 -1.90 -21.66 1.97
N ILE A 251 -0.92 -20.96 1.38
CA ILE A 251 -1.13 -19.58 0.91
C ILE A 251 -2.21 -19.52 -0.18
N ARG A 252 -2.26 -20.50 -1.09
CA ARG A 252 -3.27 -20.53 -2.15
C ARG A 252 -4.68 -20.68 -1.58
N ILE A 253 -4.88 -21.61 -0.64
CA ILE A 253 -6.18 -21.84 -0.01
C ILE A 253 -6.59 -20.62 0.81
N LEU A 254 -5.71 -20.11 1.67
CA LEU A 254 -5.99 -18.92 2.50
C LEU A 254 -6.26 -17.68 1.64
N SER A 255 -5.51 -17.48 0.55
CA SER A 255 -5.74 -16.38 -0.39
C SER A 255 -7.09 -16.49 -1.10
N ASN A 256 -7.49 -17.70 -1.52
CA ASN A 256 -8.81 -17.93 -2.09
C ASN A 256 -9.92 -17.65 -1.08
N ILE A 257 -9.82 -18.17 0.15
CA ILE A 257 -10.79 -17.92 1.22
C ILE A 257 -10.90 -16.41 1.49
N ASN A 258 -9.77 -15.72 1.64
CA ASN A 258 -9.73 -14.27 1.85
C ASN A 258 -10.42 -13.51 0.71
N THR A 259 -10.16 -13.91 -0.54
CA THR A 259 -10.78 -13.31 -1.72
C THR A 259 -12.30 -13.52 -1.73
N TYR A 260 -12.76 -14.76 -1.48
CA TYR A 260 -14.19 -15.05 -1.40
C TYR A 260 -14.87 -14.31 -0.24
N ALA A 261 -14.26 -14.30 0.94
CA ALA A 261 -14.77 -13.57 2.10
C ALA A 261 -14.90 -12.07 1.80
N PHE A 262 -13.89 -11.48 1.15
CA PHE A 262 -13.94 -10.08 0.70
C PHE A 262 -15.13 -9.82 -0.23
N PHE A 263 -15.31 -10.64 -1.27
CA PHE A 263 -16.44 -10.46 -2.21
C PHE A 263 -17.79 -10.68 -1.54
N VAL A 264 -17.92 -11.66 -0.64
CA VAL A 264 -19.15 -11.90 0.12
C VAL A 264 -19.47 -10.72 1.03
N LEU A 265 -18.47 -10.17 1.75
CA LEU A 265 -18.66 -8.99 2.60
C LEU A 265 -19.02 -7.75 1.79
N ALA A 266 -18.37 -7.54 0.64
CA ALA A 266 -18.69 -6.43 -0.26
C ALA A 266 -20.13 -6.55 -0.81
N LEU A 267 -20.55 -7.75 -1.21
CA LEU A 267 -21.91 -8.02 -1.67
C LEU A 267 -22.94 -7.84 -0.54
N PHE A 268 -22.62 -8.31 0.67
CA PHE A 268 -23.47 -8.12 1.84
C PHE A 268 -23.70 -6.63 2.11
N VAL A 269 -22.62 -5.84 2.14
CA VAL A 269 -22.71 -4.38 2.30
C VAL A 269 -23.52 -3.73 1.17
N LEU A 270 -23.36 -4.18 -0.07
CA LEU A 270 -24.07 -3.62 -1.21
C LEU A 270 -25.58 -3.88 -1.13
N VAL A 271 -25.99 -5.07 -0.71
CA VAL A 271 -27.39 -5.52 -0.68
C VAL A 271 -28.11 -5.08 0.59
N PHE A 272 -27.45 -5.16 1.74
CA PHE A 272 -28.04 -4.86 3.05
C PHE A 272 -27.68 -3.47 3.58
N GLY A 273 -26.67 -2.81 3.00
CA GLY A 273 -26.43 -1.38 3.20
C GLY A 273 -27.35 -0.53 2.32
N PRO A 274 -27.38 0.80 2.54
CA PRO A 274 -28.19 1.72 1.78
C PRO A 274 -27.55 2.01 0.43
N THR A 275 -27.76 1.09 -0.51
CA THR A 275 -27.20 1.04 -1.86
C THR A 275 -27.22 2.40 -2.57
N ARG A 276 -28.33 3.15 -2.46
CA ARG A 276 -28.47 4.48 -3.06
C ARG A 276 -27.38 5.45 -2.59
N TYR A 277 -27.12 5.52 -1.29
CA TYR A 277 -26.13 6.43 -0.71
C TYR A 277 -24.71 6.01 -1.07
N LEU A 278 -24.43 4.69 -1.13
CA LEU A 278 -23.14 4.15 -1.58
C LEU A 278 -22.80 4.67 -2.99
N PHE A 279 -23.74 4.53 -3.94
CA PHE A 279 -23.55 5.02 -5.31
C PHE A 279 -23.49 6.55 -5.39
N GLN A 280 -24.36 7.26 -4.66
CA GLN A 280 -24.40 8.71 -4.67
C GLN A 280 -23.06 9.31 -4.22
N TYR A 281 -22.57 8.94 -3.03
CA TYR A 281 -21.31 9.45 -2.51
C TYR A 281 -20.09 8.93 -3.29
N GLY A 282 -20.17 7.73 -3.88
CA GLY A 282 -19.15 7.23 -4.79
C GLY A 282 -18.98 8.10 -6.05
N ILE A 283 -20.09 8.52 -6.66
CA ILE A 283 -20.09 9.39 -7.84
C ILE A 283 -19.72 10.84 -7.47
N GLU A 284 -20.34 11.39 -6.42
CA GLU A 284 -20.04 12.76 -5.95
C GLU A 284 -18.58 12.89 -5.51
N GLY A 285 -18.06 11.93 -4.74
CA GLY A 285 -16.66 11.89 -4.32
C GLY A 285 -15.70 11.78 -5.50
N MET A 286 -16.08 11.09 -6.59
CA MET A 286 -15.26 10.99 -7.79
C MET A 286 -15.23 12.32 -8.56
N GLY A 287 -16.37 13.01 -8.65
CA GLY A 287 -16.41 14.36 -9.20
C GLY A 287 -15.53 15.34 -8.40
N ASP A 288 -15.62 15.28 -7.07
CA ASP A 288 -14.77 16.07 -6.17
C ASP A 288 -13.28 15.69 -6.32
N TYR A 289 -12.95 14.41 -6.37
CA TYR A 289 -11.58 13.92 -6.63
C TYR A 289 -11.01 14.43 -7.95
N ALA A 290 -11.76 14.31 -9.05
CA ALA A 290 -11.32 14.79 -10.35
C ALA A 290 -11.12 16.32 -10.37
N SER A 291 -12.04 17.07 -9.77
CA SER A 291 -11.98 18.54 -9.75
C SER A 291 -10.88 19.10 -8.85
N THR A 292 -10.52 18.38 -7.79
CA THR A 292 -9.51 18.81 -6.79
C THR A 292 -8.22 18.01 -6.86
N PHE A 293 -8.03 17.20 -7.90
CA PHE A 293 -6.91 16.25 -8.01
C PHE A 293 -5.54 16.90 -7.79
N PHE A 294 -5.21 17.95 -8.55
CA PHE A 294 -3.92 18.62 -8.45
C PHE A 294 -3.69 19.33 -7.10
N PRO A 295 -4.61 20.18 -6.58
CA PRO A 295 -4.39 20.79 -5.28
C PRO A 295 -4.28 19.75 -4.17
N ARG A 296 -5.09 18.68 -4.15
CA ARG A 296 -4.96 17.63 -3.12
C ARG A 296 -3.68 16.82 -3.26
N SER A 297 -3.26 16.48 -4.48
CA SER A 297 -2.02 15.72 -4.72
C SER A 297 -0.77 16.47 -4.25
N LEU A 298 -0.80 17.80 -4.32
CA LEU A 298 0.28 18.68 -3.86
C LEU A 298 0.04 19.23 -2.45
N SER A 299 -0.97 18.73 -1.72
CA SER A 299 -1.35 19.19 -0.39
C SER A 299 -1.58 20.71 -0.29
N LEU A 300 -2.09 21.31 -1.37
CA LEU A 300 -2.46 22.72 -1.43
C LEU A 300 -3.86 22.92 -0.85
N LYS A 301 -4.06 24.06 -0.18
CA LYS A 301 -5.36 24.48 0.40
C LYS A 301 -5.87 23.61 1.56
N VAL A 302 -5.04 22.72 2.10
CA VAL A 302 -5.31 21.98 3.34
C VAL A 302 -4.33 22.43 4.42
N ASP A 303 -4.67 22.25 5.69
CA ASP A 303 -3.72 22.50 6.76
C ASP A 303 -2.53 21.52 6.70
N LYS A 304 -1.33 22.02 7.04
CA LYS A 304 -0.09 21.24 6.96
C LYS A 304 -0.11 20.03 7.88
N SER A 305 -0.67 20.16 9.08
CA SER A 305 -0.79 19.06 10.04
C SER A 305 -1.57 17.87 9.49
N TRP A 306 -2.69 18.14 8.82
CA TRP A 306 -3.50 17.13 8.15
C TRP A 306 -2.76 16.53 6.97
N ALA A 307 -2.15 17.36 6.12
CA ALA A 307 -1.38 16.87 4.96
C ALA A 307 -0.25 15.93 5.39
N ASP A 308 0.49 16.28 6.43
CA ASP A 308 1.60 15.49 6.98
C ASP A 308 1.08 14.18 7.60
N SER A 309 -0.02 14.23 8.35
CA SER A 309 -0.59 13.06 9.05
C SER A 309 -1.32 12.07 8.14
N TRP A 310 -1.79 12.52 6.97
CA TRP A 310 -2.60 11.70 6.05
C TRP A 310 -1.91 11.52 4.71
N THR A 311 -1.87 12.55 3.87
CA THR A 311 -1.41 12.42 2.48
C THR A 311 0.07 12.05 2.40
N VAL A 312 0.93 12.78 3.11
CA VAL A 312 2.37 12.53 3.11
C VAL A 312 2.68 11.20 3.81
N PHE A 313 2.01 10.91 4.93
CA PHE A 313 2.09 9.62 5.60
C PHE A 313 1.75 8.45 4.67
N TYR A 314 0.65 8.54 3.91
CA TYR A 314 0.29 7.49 2.97
C TYR A 314 1.35 7.33 1.88
N TRP A 315 1.86 8.43 1.30
CA TRP A 315 2.95 8.34 0.32
C TRP A 315 4.20 7.66 0.89
N ALA A 316 4.59 7.99 2.11
CA ALA A 316 5.68 7.31 2.80
C ALA A 316 5.40 5.82 2.99
N ASN A 317 4.19 5.46 3.41
CA ASN A 317 3.78 4.06 3.61
C ASN A 317 3.79 3.29 2.27
N TRP A 318 3.17 3.81 1.20
CA TRP A 318 3.20 3.18 -0.13
C TRP A 318 4.64 3.04 -0.65
N LEU A 319 5.50 4.04 -0.45
CA LEU A 319 6.92 3.93 -0.82
C LEU A 319 7.66 2.85 -0.03
N ALA A 320 7.39 2.68 1.26
CA ALA A 320 8.02 1.65 2.09
C ALA A 320 7.71 0.22 1.61
N TRP A 321 6.54 -0.01 1.02
CA TRP A 321 6.12 -1.30 0.45
C TRP A 321 6.57 -1.53 -0.99
N THR A 322 7.09 -0.49 -1.64
CA THR A 322 7.52 -0.53 -3.05
C THR A 322 8.61 -1.57 -3.34
N PRO A 323 9.65 -1.76 -2.50
CA PRO A 323 10.69 -2.76 -2.73
C PRO A 323 10.17 -4.16 -3.05
N VAL A 324 9.32 -4.73 -2.19
CA VAL A 324 8.80 -6.09 -2.40
C VAL A 324 7.81 -6.15 -3.54
N THR A 325 6.97 -5.13 -3.65
CA THR A 325 5.96 -5.05 -4.69
C THR A 325 6.60 -4.97 -6.08
N ALA A 326 7.70 -4.21 -6.24
CA ALA A 326 8.42 -4.07 -7.49
C ALA A 326 9.01 -5.40 -7.98
N LEU A 327 9.67 -6.15 -7.08
CA LEU A 327 10.21 -7.48 -7.40
C LEU A 327 9.12 -8.44 -7.84
N PHE A 328 7.99 -8.43 -7.14
CA PHE A 328 6.88 -9.34 -7.40
C PHE A 328 6.15 -9.00 -8.70
N LEU A 329 5.63 -7.78 -8.82
CA LEU A 329 4.88 -7.33 -10.00
C LEU A 329 5.75 -7.36 -11.25
N GLY A 330 7.01 -6.96 -11.15
CA GLY A 330 7.92 -6.99 -12.29
C GLY A 330 8.26 -8.41 -12.75
N ARG A 331 8.39 -9.38 -11.84
CA ARG A 331 8.63 -10.80 -12.18
C ARG A 331 7.46 -11.43 -12.93
N VAL A 332 6.23 -11.11 -12.56
CA VAL A 332 5.05 -11.76 -13.18
C VAL A 332 4.69 -11.19 -14.56
N ALA A 333 5.35 -10.11 -14.98
CA ALA A 333 5.03 -9.37 -16.18
C ALA A 333 5.71 -9.84 -17.48
N ILE A 334 6.60 -10.84 -17.42
CA ILE A 334 7.28 -11.36 -18.62
C ILE A 334 6.28 -11.74 -19.73
N GLY A 335 6.64 -11.44 -20.98
CA GLY A 335 5.83 -11.73 -22.17
C GLY A 335 4.73 -10.71 -22.47
N TYR A 336 4.41 -9.83 -21.52
CA TYR A 336 3.47 -8.74 -21.72
C TYR A 336 4.15 -7.45 -22.19
N THR A 337 3.36 -6.51 -22.71
CA THR A 337 3.85 -5.18 -23.08
C THR A 337 3.91 -4.24 -21.87
N VAL A 338 4.68 -3.16 -21.97
CA VAL A 338 4.65 -2.07 -20.98
C VAL A 338 3.24 -1.49 -20.83
N ARG A 339 2.46 -1.41 -21.92
CA ARG A 339 1.05 -1.00 -21.85
C ARG A 339 0.21 -1.96 -21.03
N ASP A 340 0.39 -3.26 -21.21
CA ASP A 340 -0.30 -4.26 -20.37
C ASP A 340 0.12 -4.11 -18.90
N PHE A 341 1.42 -3.88 -18.64
CA PHE A 341 1.91 -3.64 -17.28
C PHE A 341 1.18 -2.49 -16.58
N ILE A 342 0.96 -1.38 -17.27
CA ILE A 342 0.22 -0.24 -16.72
C ILE A 342 -1.26 -0.59 -16.54
N HIS A 343 -1.89 -1.35 -17.46
CA HIS A 343 -3.27 -1.78 -17.28
C HIS A 343 -3.48 -2.62 -16.02
N TYR A 344 -2.65 -3.65 -15.83
CA TYR A 344 -2.86 -4.63 -14.77
C TYR A 344 -2.33 -4.19 -13.41
N ASN A 345 -1.43 -3.22 -13.34
CA ASN A 345 -0.86 -2.73 -12.09
C ASN A 345 -1.32 -1.33 -11.67
N LEU A 346 -1.85 -0.52 -12.60
CA LEU A 346 -2.38 0.81 -12.31
C LEU A 346 -3.89 0.89 -12.56
N ILE A 347 -4.31 0.72 -13.81
CA ILE A 347 -5.68 1.10 -14.23
C ILE A 347 -6.72 0.16 -13.62
N LEU A 348 -6.60 -1.15 -13.85
CA LEU A 348 -7.60 -2.11 -13.39
C LEU A 348 -7.68 -2.18 -11.86
N PRO A 349 -6.57 -2.23 -11.10
CA PRO A 349 -6.64 -2.15 -9.64
C PRO A 349 -7.26 -0.84 -9.15
N SER A 350 -6.91 0.31 -9.74
CA SER A 350 -7.46 1.60 -9.33
C SER A 350 -8.96 1.70 -9.59
N LEU A 351 -9.44 1.20 -10.73
CA LEU A 351 -10.88 1.16 -11.05
C LEU A 351 -11.64 0.19 -10.15
N PHE A 352 -11.06 -1.00 -9.91
CA PHE A 352 -11.63 -1.97 -8.97
C PHE A 352 -11.76 -1.36 -7.57
N ARG A 353 -10.75 -0.59 -7.15
CA ARG A 353 -10.72 0.07 -5.86
C ARG A 353 -11.69 1.23 -5.81
N TRP A 354 -11.74 2.10 -6.82
CA TRP A 354 -12.75 3.14 -6.90
C TRP A 354 -14.17 2.57 -6.74
N PHE A 355 -14.47 1.51 -7.49
CA PHE A 355 -15.73 0.80 -7.37
C PHE A 355 -15.91 0.24 -5.95
N GLY A 356 -14.98 -0.60 -5.46
CA GLY A 356 -15.02 -1.21 -4.13
C GLY A 356 -15.17 -0.22 -2.98
N TRP A 357 -14.46 0.90 -3.03
CA TRP A 357 -14.48 1.95 -2.01
C TRP A 357 -15.79 2.70 -1.96
N SER A 358 -16.43 2.91 -3.11
CA SER A 358 -17.78 3.46 -3.18
C SER A 358 -18.79 2.61 -2.38
N PHE A 359 -18.46 1.33 -2.09
CA PHE A 359 -19.28 0.44 -1.27
C PHE A 359 -18.79 0.29 0.17
N SER A 360 -17.49 0.14 0.41
CA SER A 360 -16.96 -0.19 1.74
C SER A 360 -16.66 1.03 2.62
N ALA A 361 -16.17 2.12 2.03
CA ALA A 361 -15.88 3.35 2.78
C ALA A 361 -17.16 4.10 3.14
N ALA A 362 -18.25 3.89 2.38
CA ALA A 362 -19.51 4.57 2.61
C ALA A 362 -20.34 3.96 3.78
N VAL A 363 -20.05 2.72 4.19
CA VAL A 363 -20.70 1.99 5.31
C VAL A 363 -20.81 2.79 6.61
N PRO A 364 -19.77 3.48 7.06
CA PRO A 364 -19.82 4.15 8.36
C PRO A 364 -20.63 5.45 8.38
N PHE A 365 -20.82 6.09 7.23
CA PHE A 365 -21.63 7.32 7.11
C PHE A 365 -23.12 7.08 7.38
N ILE A 366 -23.54 5.81 7.40
CA ILE A 366 -24.93 5.36 7.42
C ILE A 366 -25.49 5.27 8.84
N TRP A 367 -24.63 5.25 9.85
CA TRP A 367 -25.03 5.12 11.26
C TRP A 367 -24.87 6.43 12.04
N ILE A 368 -24.52 7.51 11.35
CA ILE A 368 -24.08 8.79 11.93
C ILE A 368 -24.87 9.97 11.34
N LEU A 369 -25.36 9.84 10.11
CA LEU A 369 -26.38 10.69 9.51
C LEU A 369 -27.76 10.04 9.67
#